data_AF-A0A166BE78-F1
#
_entry.id   AF-A0A166BE78-F1
#
_cell.length_a   1.000
_cell.length_b   1.000
_cell.length_c   1.000
_cell.angle_alpha   90.00
_cell.angle_beta   90.00
_cell.angle_gamma   90.00
#
_symmetry.space_group_name_H-M   'P 1'
#
loop_
_entity.id
_entity.type
_entity.pdbx_description
1 polymer ?
#
loop_
_entity_poly.entity_id
_entity_poly.type
_entity_poly.pdbx_seq_one_letter_code
_entity_poly.pdbx_strand_id
1 'polypeptide(L)'
;MLYNSALNPLGAILNVNYGKLTENKYSIEIMDKIIDEIFDVINASQYTTFWENSNEYKKIFYSKLVPDTYNHYSSTYQDIQRKRRTEIDSLNGKIIELGEKYDVDVSVNKMIYNLIKSIENNF
;
A
#
# COMPACT_ATOMS: atom_id res chain seq x y z
N MET A 1 -6.36 4.64 3.85
CA MET A 1 -4.92 4.75 3.56
C MET A 1 -4.23 3.40 3.73
N LEU A 2 -4.10 2.86 4.96
CA LEU A 2 -3.48 1.54 5.24
C LEU A 2 -3.77 0.45 4.21
N TYR A 3 -5.05 0.12 4.04
CA TYR A 3 -5.52 -0.95 3.15
C TYR A 3 -5.13 -0.71 1.67
N ASN A 4 -5.45 0.48 1.14
CA ASN A 4 -5.20 0.82 -0.25
C ASN A 4 -3.69 1.00 -0.55
N SER A 5 -2.90 1.54 0.38
CA SER A 5 -1.47 1.75 0.19
C SER A 5 -0.69 0.42 0.08
N ALA A 6 -1.16 -0.64 0.75
CA ALA A 6 -0.56 -1.97 0.66
C ALA A 6 -1.01 -2.74 -0.59
N LEU A 7 -2.29 -2.65 -0.97
CA LEU A 7 -2.87 -3.51 -2.01
C LEU A 7 -2.92 -2.86 -3.39
N ASN A 8 -3.35 -1.61 -3.48
CA ASN A 8 -3.67 -0.99 -4.77
C ASN A 8 -2.46 -0.91 -5.71
N PRO A 9 -1.33 -0.33 -5.29
CA PRO A 9 -0.17 -0.20 -6.17
C PRO A 9 0.51 -1.55 -6.40
N LEU A 10 0.61 -2.42 -5.39
CA LEU A 10 1.26 -3.71 -5.55
C LEU A 10 0.48 -4.64 -6.50
N GLY A 11 -0.85 -4.67 -6.37
CA GLY A 11 -1.72 -5.41 -7.29
C GLY A 11 -1.63 -4.88 -8.72
N ALA A 12 -1.48 -3.56 -8.88
CA ALA A 12 -1.30 -2.96 -10.20
C ALA A 12 0.07 -3.28 -10.82
N ILE A 13 1.16 -3.17 -10.05
CA ILE A 13 2.53 -3.49 -10.49
C ILE A 13 2.64 -4.96 -10.92
N LEU A 14 2.06 -5.87 -10.12
CA LEU A 14 2.15 -7.31 -10.36
C LEU A 14 1.05 -7.84 -11.29
N ASN A 15 0.11 -7.00 -11.71
CA ASN A 15 -1.03 -7.36 -12.56
C ASN A 15 -1.86 -8.52 -12.01
N VAL A 16 -2.27 -8.41 -10.74
CA VAL A 16 -3.08 -9.43 -10.05
C VAL A 16 -4.15 -8.81 -9.15
N ASN A 17 -5.18 -9.60 -8.82
CA ASN A 17 -6.16 -9.24 -7.80
C ASN A 17 -5.59 -9.38 -6.37
N TYR A 18 -6.31 -8.84 -5.37
CA TYR A 18 -5.86 -8.84 -3.98
C TYR A 18 -5.64 -10.24 -3.40
N GLY A 19 -6.51 -11.19 -3.72
CA GLY A 19 -6.37 -12.57 -3.29
C GLY A 19 -5.03 -13.18 -3.70
N LYS A 20 -4.63 -12.97 -4.96
CA LYS A 20 -3.36 -13.48 -5.49
C LYS A 20 -2.12 -12.87 -4.82
N LEU A 21 -2.19 -11.65 -4.31
CA LEU A 21 -1.10 -11.08 -3.51
C LEU A 21 -0.86 -11.89 -2.22
N THR A 22 -1.91 -12.44 -1.61
CA THR A 22 -1.82 -13.23 -0.38
C THR A 22 -1.43 -14.69 -0.60
N GLU A 23 -1.34 -15.15 -1.85
CA GLU A 23 -0.85 -16.50 -2.18
C GLU A 23 0.68 -16.52 -2.39
N ASN A 24 1.32 -15.35 -2.44
CA ASN A 24 2.74 -15.20 -2.68
C ASN A 24 3.46 -14.63 -1.45
N LYS A 25 4.34 -15.44 -0.85
CA LYS A 25 5.10 -15.04 0.36
C LYS A 25 5.92 -13.76 0.18
N TYR A 26 6.43 -13.48 -1.01
CA TYR A 26 7.21 -12.28 -1.28
C TYR A 26 6.32 -11.05 -1.38
N SER A 27 5.12 -11.19 -1.96
CA SER A 27 4.12 -10.12 -1.97
C SER A 27 3.63 -9.81 -0.55
N ILE A 28 3.43 -10.84 0.28
CA ILE A 28 3.10 -10.69 1.72
C ILE A 28 4.19 -9.89 2.43
N GLU A 29 5.47 -10.24 2.24
CA GLU A 29 6.58 -9.53 2.88
C GLU A 29 6.59 -8.03 2.51
N ILE A 30 6.33 -7.70 1.24
CA ILE A 30 6.22 -6.31 0.79
C ILE A 30 5.01 -5.63 1.44
N MET A 31 3.83 -6.25 1.43
CA MET A 31 2.63 -5.68 2.07
C MET A 31 2.84 -5.45 3.56
N ASP A 32 3.48 -6.38 4.25
CA ASP A 32 3.76 -6.28 5.67
C ASP A 32 4.70 -5.12 5.98
N LYS A 33 5.74 -4.92 5.17
CA LYS A 33 6.65 -3.78 5.31
C LYS A 33 5.98 -2.45 5.02
N ILE A 34 5.14 -2.38 3.98
CA ILE A 34 4.35 -1.17 3.70
C ILE A 34 3.48 -0.83 4.91
N ILE A 35 2.82 -1.82 5.50
CA ILE A 35 1.97 -1.63 6.68
C ILE A 35 2.80 -1.19 7.88
N ASP A 36 3.93 -1.83 8.16
CA ASP A 36 4.80 -1.48 9.29
C ASP A 36 5.28 -0.03 9.19
N GLU A 37 5.78 0.39 8.03
CA GLU A 37 6.23 1.77 7.80
C GLU A 37 5.10 2.80 8.04
N ILE A 38 3.86 2.48 7.66
CA ILE A 38 2.72 3.37 7.94
C ILE A 38 2.47 3.47 9.45
N PHE A 39 2.60 2.38 10.19
CA PHE A 39 2.46 2.40 11.65
C PHE A 39 3.62 3.12 12.32
N ASP A 40 4.84 3.00 11.81
CA ASP A 40 6.00 3.78 12.30
C ASP A 40 5.75 5.29 12.13
N VAL A 41 5.20 5.70 10.98
CA VAL A 41 4.77 7.10 10.75
C VAL A 41 3.66 7.51 11.71
N ILE A 42 2.65 6.66 11.93
CA ILE A 42 1.56 6.96 12.88
C ILE A 42 2.14 7.18 14.29
N ASN A 43 3.00 6.27 14.76
CA ASN A 43 3.61 6.31 16.09
C ASN A 43 4.49 7.55 16.32
N ALA A 44 5.19 8.02 15.29
CA ALA A 44 6.02 9.23 15.36
C ALA A 44 5.21 10.53 15.22
N SER A 45 3.92 10.44 14.91
CA SER A 45 3.07 11.59 14.58
C SER A 45 1.96 11.85 15.60
N GLN A 46 1.19 12.90 15.38
CA GLN A 46 -0.03 13.22 16.12
C GLN A 46 -1.28 12.44 15.65
N TYR A 47 -1.14 11.59 14.63
CA TYR A 47 -2.26 10.82 14.10
C TYR A 47 -2.51 9.56 14.93
N THR A 48 -3.75 9.08 14.90
CA THR A 48 -4.15 7.85 15.58
C THR A 48 -4.94 6.95 14.65
N THR A 49 -5.02 5.68 15.01
CA THR A 49 -5.81 4.67 14.31
C THR A 49 -6.53 3.78 15.32
N PHE A 50 -7.50 2.99 14.86
CA PHE A 50 -8.29 2.12 15.73
C PHE A 50 -7.53 0.89 16.25
N TRP A 51 -6.39 0.57 15.62
CA TRP A 51 -5.53 -0.56 15.99
C TRP A 51 -4.35 -0.07 16.82
N GLU A 52 -4.00 -0.83 17.86
CA GLU A 52 -2.90 -0.48 18.75
C GLU A 52 -1.54 -0.58 18.05
N ASN A 53 -1.39 -1.48 17.07
CA ASN A 53 -0.15 -1.71 16.35
C ASN A 53 -0.36 -2.40 15.00
N SER A 54 0.71 -2.48 14.20
CA SER A 54 0.67 -3.09 12.86
C SER A 54 0.27 -4.56 12.88
N ASN A 55 0.70 -5.34 13.89
CA ASN A 55 0.35 -6.75 13.99
C ASN A 55 -1.16 -6.97 14.21
N GLU A 56 -1.80 -6.13 15.00
CA GLU A 56 -3.25 -6.17 15.18
C GLU A 56 -3.98 -5.87 13.86
N TYR A 57 -3.54 -4.83 13.15
CA TYR A 57 -4.10 -4.52 11.85
C TYR A 57 -3.90 -5.64 10.83
N LYS A 58 -2.69 -6.21 10.74
CA LYS A 58 -2.35 -7.34 9.85
C LYS A 58 -3.25 -8.55 10.08
N LYS A 59 -3.59 -8.88 11.34
CA LYS A 59 -4.54 -9.96 11.64
C LYS A 59 -5.89 -9.72 10.97
N ILE A 60 -6.47 -8.53 11.09
CA ILE A 60 -7.76 -8.20 10.45
C ILE A 60 -7.63 -8.09 8.93
N PHE A 61 -6.52 -7.52 8.46
CA PHE A 61 -6.20 -7.36 7.05
C PHE A 61 -6.23 -8.71 6.31
N TYR A 62 -5.51 -9.71 6.83
CA TYR A 62 -5.44 -11.04 6.21
C TYR A 62 -6.63 -11.94 6.52
N SER A 63 -7.22 -11.87 7.72
CA SER A 63 -8.32 -12.77 8.10
C SER A 63 -9.69 -12.34 7.58
N LYS A 64 -9.85 -11.06 7.20
CA LYS A 64 -11.15 -10.51 6.82
C LYS A 64 -11.09 -9.61 5.59
N LEU A 65 -10.28 -8.54 5.62
CA LEU A 65 -10.36 -7.49 4.60
C LEU A 65 -9.99 -8.00 3.20
N VAL A 66 -8.87 -8.74 3.08
CA VAL A 66 -8.46 -9.32 1.81
C VAL A 66 -9.41 -10.45 1.35
N PRO A 67 -9.81 -11.42 2.21
CA PRO A 67 -10.81 -12.41 1.83
C PRO A 67 -12.12 -11.82 1.29
N ASP A 68 -12.66 -10.79 1.94
CA ASP A 68 -13.92 -10.12 1.53
C ASP A 68 -13.80 -9.46 0.15
N THR A 69 -12.58 -9.21 -0.31
CA THR A 69 -12.26 -8.52 -1.58
C THR A 69 -11.34 -9.34 -2.47
N TYR A 70 -11.28 -10.67 -2.28
CA TYR A 70 -10.28 -11.54 -2.89
C TYR A 70 -10.17 -11.35 -4.43
N ASN A 71 -11.30 -11.31 -5.14
CA ASN A 71 -11.33 -11.17 -6.60
C ASN A 71 -11.20 -9.71 -7.09
N HIS A 72 -10.97 -8.75 -6.20
CA HIS A 72 -10.95 -7.34 -6.53
C HIS A 72 -9.63 -6.93 -7.21
N TYR A 73 -9.75 -6.25 -8.35
CA TYR A 73 -8.65 -5.54 -9.01
C TYR A 73 -8.69 -4.07 -8.61
N SER A 74 -7.53 -3.53 -8.19
CA SER A 74 -7.46 -2.17 -7.65
C SER A 74 -7.88 -1.08 -8.62
N SER A 75 -8.30 0.07 -8.09
CA SER A 75 -8.50 1.29 -8.88
C SER A 75 -7.22 1.68 -9.63
N THR A 76 -6.06 1.62 -8.97
CA THR A 76 -4.75 1.89 -9.58
C THR A 76 -4.47 0.99 -10.78
N TYR A 77 -4.83 -0.30 -10.72
CA TYR A 77 -4.72 -1.21 -11.85
C TYR A 77 -5.61 -0.74 -13.02
N GLN A 78 -6.86 -0.40 -12.74
CA GLN A 78 -7.81 0.06 -13.75
C GLN A 78 -7.37 1.39 -14.40
N ASP A 79 -6.79 2.30 -13.62
CA ASP A 79 -6.26 3.57 -14.11
C ASP A 79 -5.06 3.35 -15.03
N ILE A 80 -4.13 2.45 -14.66
CA ILE A 80 -3.00 2.07 -15.51
C ILE A 80 -3.48 1.44 -16.82
N GLN A 81 -4.45 0.53 -16.79
CA GLN A 81 -5.02 -0.08 -18.01
C GLN A 81 -5.67 0.97 -18.93
N ARG A 82 -6.20 2.05 -18.36
CA ARG A 82 -6.80 3.17 -19.08
C ARG A 82 -5.82 4.30 -19.39
N LYS A 83 -4.53 4.15 -19.06
CA LYS A 83 -3.48 5.19 -19.20
C LYS A 83 -3.85 6.51 -18.53
N ARG A 84 -4.39 6.43 -17.30
CA ARG A 84 -4.79 7.57 -16.48
C ARG A 84 -3.88 7.70 -15.27
N ARG A 85 -3.72 8.95 -14.82
CA ARG A 85 -3.11 9.27 -13.52
C ARG A 85 -3.84 8.50 -12.41
N THR A 86 -3.08 7.91 -11.50
CA THR A 86 -3.57 7.12 -10.38
C THR A 86 -3.61 7.96 -9.09
N GLU A 87 -4.19 7.42 -8.02
CA GLU A 87 -4.22 8.07 -6.69
C GLU A 87 -2.92 7.89 -5.87
N ILE A 88 -1.82 7.43 -6.48
CA ILE A 88 -0.59 7.08 -5.75
C ILE A 88 -0.02 8.23 -4.91
N ASP A 89 -0.18 9.47 -5.39
CA ASP A 89 0.25 10.69 -4.70
C ASP A 89 -0.49 10.88 -3.36
N SER A 90 -1.78 10.55 -3.32
CA SER A 90 -2.62 10.64 -2.11
C SER A 90 -2.51 9.41 -1.20
N LEU A 91 -1.94 8.30 -1.69
CA LEU A 91 -1.73 7.07 -0.94
C LEU A 91 -0.29 7.01 -0.40
N ASN A 92 0.62 6.37 -1.12
CA ASN A 92 2.02 6.21 -0.71
C ASN A 92 2.76 7.56 -0.73
N GLY A 93 2.39 8.49 -1.63
CA GLY A 93 2.94 9.84 -1.64
C GLY A 93 2.70 10.58 -0.31
N LYS A 94 1.51 10.45 0.27
CA LYS A 94 1.22 11.05 1.58
C LYS A 94 2.03 10.41 2.72
N ILE A 95 2.27 9.10 2.64
CA ILE A 95 3.10 8.39 3.63
C ILE A 95 4.56 8.85 3.55
N ILE A 96 5.08 9.07 2.33
CA ILE A 96 6.42 9.63 2.10
C ILE A 96 6.54 11.03 2.68
N GLU A 97 5.59 11.91 2.38
CA GLU A 97 5.56 13.28 2.93
C GLU A 97 5.58 13.28 4.46
N LEU A 98 4.81 12.39 5.09
CA LEU A 98 4.75 12.27 6.54
C LEU A 98 6.02 11.63 7.12
N GLY A 99 6.59 10.63 6.45
CA GLY A 99 7.86 10.02 6.85
C GLY A 99 9.00 11.04 6.87
N GLU A 100 9.10 11.86 5.83
CA GLU A 100 10.08 12.96 5.77
C GLU A 100 9.83 14.02 6.86
N LYS A 101 8.56 14.33 7.16
CA LYS A 101 8.20 15.31 8.21
C LYS A 101 8.56 14.85 9.62
N TYR A 102 8.40 13.56 9.92
CA TYR A 102 8.59 13.00 11.26
C TYR A 102 9.89 12.19 11.41
N ASP A 103 10.79 12.26 10.42
CA ASP A 103 12.08 11.55 10.40
C ASP A 103 11.93 10.02 10.55
N VAL A 104 10.99 9.45 9.79
CA VAL A 104 10.69 8.01 9.74
C VAL A 104 11.07 7.44 8.39
N ASP A 105 11.82 6.33 8.39
CA ASP A 105 12.16 5.59 7.18
C ASP A 105 10.91 4.89 6.60
N VAL A 106 10.57 5.24 5.36
CA VAL A 106 9.43 4.71 4.61
C VAL A 106 9.87 4.23 3.23
N SER A 107 11.06 3.62 3.16
CA SER A 107 11.74 3.22 1.94
C SER A 107 10.93 2.28 1.04
N VAL A 108 10.16 1.34 1.60
CA VAL A 108 9.32 0.43 0.82
C VAL A 108 8.14 1.19 0.20
N ASN A 109 7.47 2.07 0.96
CA ASN A 109 6.45 2.96 0.41
C ASN A 109 7.00 3.84 -0.71
N LYS A 110 8.22 4.37 -0.55
CA LYS A 110 8.91 5.18 -1.57
C LYS A 110 9.24 4.39 -2.82
N MET A 111 9.68 3.14 -2.68
CA MET A 111 9.93 2.24 -3.81
C MET A 111 8.64 1.96 -4.60
N ILE A 112 7.56 1.62 -3.91
CA ILE A 112 6.25 1.33 -4.52
C ILE A 112 5.70 2.56 -5.24
N TYR A 113 5.80 3.73 -4.63
CA TYR A 113 5.46 5.01 -5.25
C TYR A 113 6.22 5.22 -6.57
N ASN A 114 7.56 5.09 -6.53
CA ASN A 114 8.41 5.30 -7.70
C ASN A 114 8.11 4.32 -8.84
N LEU A 115 7.80 3.06 -8.54
CA LEU A 115 7.40 2.08 -9.54
C LEU A 115 6.12 2.50 -10.26
N ILE A 116 5.09 2.94 -9.53
CA ILE A 116 3.86 3.44 -10.14
C ILE A 116 4.13 4.70 -10.96
N LYS A 117 4.87 5.70 -10.43
CA LYS A 117 5.21 6.90 -11.22
C LYS A 117 5.98 6.57 -12.50
N SER A 118 6.84 5.56 -12.45
CA SER A 118 7.57 5.07 -13.63
C SER A 118 6.64 4.44 -14.67
N ILE A 119 5.64 3.66 -14.22
CA ILE A 119 4.59 3.13 -15.11
C ILE A 119 3.77 4.29 -15.71
N GLU A 120 3.36 5.27 -14.90
CA GLU A 120 2.61 6.45 -15.37
C GLU A 120 3.36 7.26 -16.43
N ASN A 121 4.68 7.37 -16.31
CA ASN A 121 5.50 8.12 -17.26
C ASN A 121 5.67 7.42 -18.62
N ASN A 122 5.28 6.14 -18.72
CA ASN A 122 5.33 5.34 -19.94
C ASN A 122 3.96 5.17 -20.61
N PHE A 123 2.95 5.93 -20.19
CA PHE A 123 1.63 5.95 -20.82
C PHE A 123 1.68 6.48 -22.26
#